data_AF-A0AAV6CIT6-F1
#
_entry.id   AF-A0AAV6CIT6-F1
#
_cell.length_a   1.000
_cell.length_b   1.000
_cell.length_c   1.000
_cell.angle_alpha   90.00
_cell.angle_beta   90.00
_cell.angle_gamma   90.00
#
_symmetry.space_group_name_H-M   'P 1'
#
loop_
_entity.id
_entity.type
_entity.pdbx_description
1 polymer ?
#
loop_
_entity_poly.entity_id
_entity_poly.type
_entity_poly.pdbx_seq_one_letter_code
_entity_poly.pdbx_strand_id
1 'polypeptide(L)'
;MKARRICISERRNASGTISYKVEGRDEKNRRRRRFFSSKEDALAYRRSLLKALKTNGRLTLALSSKEILDAQAALQLLKGSGATLVAAVEYYCKHAKPVGGVKSLQEVCDECLAKKERAGKKPKYLKELRSKFRQFCRRFAERPINSLSVAEVDEWLHSNNFSRLTIGNYIRELGVLFSFA
;
A
#
# COMPACT_ATOMS: atom_id res chain seq x y z
N MET A 1 16.93 -10.45 31.25
CA MET A 1 16.85 -11.26 30.00
C MET A 1 18.20 -11.90 29.71
N LYS A 2 18.32 -13.23 29.70
CA LYS A 2 19.59 -13.92 29.38
C LYS A 2 19.95 -13.71 27.91
N ALA A 3 21.13 -13.15 27.65
CA ALA A 3 21.62 -12.89 26.29
C ALA A 3 21.51 -14.15 25.42
N ARG A 4 20.98 -13.98 24.19
CA ARG A 4 20.94 -15.00 23.13
C ARG A 4 22.37 -15.38 22.73
N ARG A 5 23.01 -16.27 23.50
CA ARG A 5 24.40 -16.70 23.27
C ARG A 5 24.44 -17.70 22.12
N ILE A 6 25.00 -17.28 20.98
CA ILE A 6 25.48 -18.21 19.94
C ILE A 6 26.79 -18.80 20.44
N CYS A 7 26.81 -20.11 20.67
CA CYS A 7 27.94 -20.83 21.25
C CYS A 7 28.65 -21.67 20.18
N ILE A 8 29.97 -21.74 20.26
CA ILE A 8 30.78 -22.71 19.51
C ILE A 8 31.24 -23.75 20.50
N SER A 9 31.04 -25.02 20.19
CA SER A 9 31.54 -26.15 20.98
C SER A 9 32.27 -27.13 20.07
N GLU A 10 33.43 -27.59 20.51
CA GLU A 10 34.21 -28.60 19.81
C GLU A 10 33.64 -29.99 20.11
N ARG A 11 33.50 -30.83 19.09
CA ARG A 11 33.08 -32.22 19.20
C ARG A 11 34.10 -33.11 18.52
N ARG A 12 34.56 -34.14 19.24
CA ARG A 12 35.36 -35.22 18.65
C ARG A 12 34.42 -36.30 18.12
N ASN A 13 34.53 -36.62 16.83
CA ASN A 13 33.73 -37.66 16.20
C ASN A 13 34.34 -39.04 16.47
N ALA A 14 33.53 -40.09 16.32
CA ALA A 14 33.98 -41.49 16.49
C ALA A 14 35.14 -41.87 15.54
N SER A 15 35.29 -41.15 14.41
CA SER A 15 36.37 -41.27 13.44
C SER A 15 37.68 -40.56 13.84
N GLY A 16 37.77 -39.96 15.03
CA GLY A 16 38.93 -39.20 15.50
C GLY A 16 39.00 -37.74 15.00
N THR A 17 38.18 -37.35 14.02
CA THR A 17 38.13 -35.99 13.47
C THR A 17 37.44 -35.01 14.43
N ILE A 18 37.95 -33.77 14.50
CA ILE A 18 37.35 -32.68 15.30
C ILE A 18 36.34 -31.93 14.41
N SER A 19 35.14 -31.67 14.92
CA SER A 19 34.13 -30.82 14.27
C SER A 19 33.70 -29.70 15.20
N TYR A 20 33.53 -28.51 14.65
CA TYR A 20 33.09 -27.32 15.35
C TYR A 20 31.58 -27.15 15.19
N LYS A 21 30.85 -27.26 16.30
CA LYS A 21 29.40 -27.09 16.33
C LYS A 21 29.07 -25.66 16.71
N VAL A 22 28.34 -24.96 15.83
CA VAL A 22 27.76 -23.64 16.12
C VAL A 22 26.28 -23.83 16.47
N GLU A 23 25.91 -23.51 17.70
CA GLU A 23 24.53 -23.56 18.18
C GLU A 23 23.98 -22.16 18.42
N GLY A 24 22.80 -21.89 17.87
CA GLY A 24 22.09 -20.64 18.05
C GLY A 24 20.57 -20.85 18.04
N ARG A 25 19.83 -19.78 18.35
CA ARG A 25 18.38 -19.74 18.18
C ARG A 25 18.05 -18.80 17.03
N ASP A 26 17.13 -19.24 16.17
CA ASP A 26 16.61 -18.48 15.03
C ASP A 26 15.63 -17.38 15.51
N GLU A 27 15.22 -16.47 14.63
CA GLU A 27 14.28 -15.38 14.92
C GLU A 27 12.94 -15.89 15.49
N LYS A 28 12.52 -17.07 15.05
CA LYS A 28 11.34 -17.81 15.53
C LYS A 28 11.60 -18.65 16.79
N ASN A 29 12.67 -18.37 17.55
CA ASN A 29 13.09 -19.08 18.77
C ASN A 29 13.43 -20.59 18.61
N ARG A 30 13.53 -21.07 17.37
CA ARG A 30 13.88 -22.48 17.07
C ARG A 30 15.38 -22.69 17.23
N ARG A 31 15.78 -23.84 17.80
CA ARG A 31 17.20 -24.22 17.90
C ARG A 31 17.74 -24.57 16.51
N ARG A 32 18.78 -23.86 16.05
CA ARG A 32 19.54 -24.23 14.85
C ARG A 32 20.95 -24.63 15.25
N ARG A 33 21.41 -25.75 14.69
CA ARG A 33 22.74 -26.30 14.89
C ARG A 33 23.36 -26.55 13.53
N ARG A 34 24.59 -26.09 13.33
CA ARG A 34 25.40 -26.42 12.16
C ARG A 34 26.78 -26.88 12.59
N PHE A 35 27.32 -27.84 11.85
CA PHE A 35 28.64 -28.42 12.09
C PHE A 35 29.56 -27.97 10.96
N PHE A 36 30.79 -27.63 11.33
CA PHE A 36 31.85 -27.24 10.41
C PHE A 36 33.09 -28.10 10.71
N SER A 37 33.83 -28.44 9.66
CA SER A 37 35.11 -29.16 9.76
C SER A 37 36.26 -28.23 10.19
N SER A 38 36.16 -26.93 9.88
CA SER A 38 37.15 -25.91 10.24
C SER A 38 36.66 -24.97 11.35
N LYS A 39 37.59 -24.54 12.22
CA LYS A 39 37.36 -23.55 13.28
C LYS A 39 37.07 -22.18 12.70
N GLU A 40 37.76 -21.83 11.61
CA GLU A 40 37.64 -20.53 10.94
C GLU A 40 36.26 -20.37 10.31
N ASP A 41 35.75 -21.41 9.65
CA ASP A 41 34.39 -21.41 9.07
C ASP A 41 33.31 -21.27 10.14
N ALA A 42 33.46 -21.95 11.28
CA ALA A 42 32.55 -21.84 12.41
C ALA A 42 32.55 -20.41 13.00
N LEU A 43 33.71 -19.76 13.06
CA LEU A 43 33.85 -18.37 13.52
C LEU A 43 33.25 -17.37 12.52
N ALA A 44 33.49 -17.56 11.22
CA ALA A 44 32.91 -16.74 10.16
C ALA A 44 31.38 -16.82 10.17
N TYR A 45 30.83 -18.03 10.31
CA TYR A 45 29.40 -18.26 10.41
C TYR A 45 28.78 -17.66 11.69
N ARG A 46 29.48 -17.75 12.83
CA ARG A 46 29.05 -17.06 14.07
C ARG A 46 29.04 -15.55 13.90
N ARG A 47 30.05 -14.97 13.25
CA ARG A 47 30.13 -13.53 12.98
C ARG A 47 29.00 -13.07 12.07
N SER A 48 28.67 -13.82 11.01
CA SER A 48 27.56 -13.48 10.10
C SER A 48 26.20 -13.52 10.81
N LEU A 49 25.96 -14.52 11.66
CA LEU A 49 24.75 -14.59 12.49
C LEU A 49 24.65 -13.44 13.50
N LEU A 50 25.76 -13.08 14.16
CA LEU A 50 25.78 -11.93 15.06
C LEU A 50 25.55 -10.61 14.33
N LYS A 51 26.07 -10.46 13.10
CA LYS A 51 25.83 -9.29 12.25
C LYS A 51 24.35 -9.20 11.86
N ALA A 52 23.75 -10.30 11.40
CA ALA A 52 22.33 -10.35 11.07
C ALA A 52 21.43 -10.01 12.28
N LEU A 53 21.74 -10.56 13.46
CA LEU A 53 21.02 -10.25 14.70
C LEU A 53 21.19 -8.79 15.14
N LYS A 54 22.37 -8.18 14.95
CA LYS A 54 22.61 -6.76 15.27
C LYS A 54 21.87 -5.83 14.29
N THR A 55 21.84 -6.17 13.01
CA THR A 55 21.09 -5.41 12.00
C THR A 55 19.60 -5.48 12.28
N ASN A 56 19.04 -6.68 12.48
CA ASN A 56 17.61 -6.84 12.81
C ASN A 56 17.26 -6.29 14.20
N GLY A 57 18.19 -6.36 15.17
CA GLY A 57 18.07 -5.77 16.50
C GLY A 57 18.05 -4.23 16.47
N ARG A 58 18.89 -3.61 15.62
CA ARG A 58 18.85 -2.14 15.40
C ARG A 58 17.57 -1.70 14.70
N LEU A 59 17.10 -2.48 13.72
CA LEU A 59 15.83 -2.21 13.03
C LEU A 59 14.61 -2.33 13.96
N THR A 60 14.64 -3.25 14.93
CA THR A 60 13.56 -3.39 15.94
C THR A 60 13.63 -2.35 17.05
N LEU A 61 14.80 -1.78 17.35
CA LEU A 61 14.96 -0.67 18.31
C LEU A 61 14.69 0.72 17.71
N ALA A 62 14.60 0.82 16.38
CA ALA A 62 14.38 2.08 15.68
C ALA A 62 12.92 2.54 15.70
N LEU A 63 11.97 1.60 15.88
CA LEU A 63 10.54 1.90 15.94
C LEU A 63 10.09 2.08 17.39
N SER A 64 9.33 3.13 17.65
CA SER A 64 8.62 3.33 18.91
C SER A 64 7.55 2.25 19.11
N SER A 65 7.14 2.02 20.36
CA SER A 65 6.06 1.07 20.67
C SER A 65 4.76 1.39 19.93
N LYS A 66 4.48 2.68 19.66
CA LYS A 66 3.31 3.11 18.91
C LYS A 66 3.40 2.70 17.44
N GLU A 67 4.55 2.91 16.80
CA GLU A 67 4.78 2.52 15.40
C GLU A 67 4.75 1.00 15.21
N ILE A 68 5.22 0.23 16.19
CA ILE A 68 5.14 -1.23 16.16
C ILE A 68 3.68 -1.70 16.20
N LEU A 69 2.86 -1.12 17.08
CA LEU A 69 1.43 -1.45 17.18
C LEU A 69 0.69 -1.07 15.89
N ASP A 70 0.99 0.10 15.34
CA ASP A 70 0.40 0.58 14.09
C ASP A 70 0.78 -0.31 12.89
N ALA A 71 2.07 -0.64 12.75
CA ALA A 71 2.54 -1.57 11.72
C ALA A 71 1.90 -2.96 11.86
N GLN A 72 1.72 -3.45 13.09
CA GLN A 72 1.03 -4.71 13.35
C GLN A 72 -0.45 -4.64 12.92
N ALA A 73 -1.16 -3.57 13.26
CA ALA A 73 -2.55 -3.36 12.85
C ALA A 73 -2.68 -3.28 11.33
N ALA A 74 -1.81 -2.51 10.67
CA ALA A 74 -1.80 -2.37 9.22
C ALA A 74 -1.51 -3.71 8.51
N LEU A 75 -0.57 -4.52 9.02
CA LEU A 75 -0.33 -5.86 8.48
C LEU A 75 -1.52 -6.81 8.66
N GLN A 76 -2.33 -6.64 9.72
CA GLN A 76 -3.58 -7.39 9.87
C GLN A 76 -4.63 -6.98 8.84
N LEU A 77 -4.75 -5.67 8.56
CA LEU A 77 -5.64 -5.16 7.51
C LEU A 77 -5.24 -5.64 6.11
N LEU A 78 -3.94 -5.81 5.87
CA LEU A 78 -3.40 -6.31 4.61
C LEU A 78 -3.48 -7.85 4.48
N LYS A 79 -3.96 -8.58 5.48
CA LYS A 79 -4.10 -10.03 5.36
C LYS A 79 -5.11 -10.37 4.26
N GLY A 80 -4.68 -11.21 3.32
CA GLY A 80 -5.51 -11.67 2.21
C GLY A 80 -5.44 -10.79 0.95
N SER A 81 -4.89 -9.57 1.01
CA SER A 81 -4.70 -8.74 -0.19
C SER A 81 -3.42 -9.07 -0.96
N GLY A 82 -2.47 -9.77 -0.33
CA GLY A 82 -1.14 -10.07 -0.90
C GLY A 82 -0.23 -8.84 -1.04
N ALA A 83 -0.69 -7.65 -0.63
CA ALA A 83 0.05 -6.41 -0.72
C ALA A 83 0.99 -6.21 0.47
N THR A 84 2.12 -5.53 0.22
CA THR A 84 3.06 -5.13 1.27
C THR A 84 2.64 -3.81 1.90
N LEU A 85 3.13 -3.53 3.12
CA LEU A 85 2.92 -2.24 3.77
C LEU A 85 3.41 -1.07 2.89
N VAL A 86 4.54 -1.29 2.20
CA VAL A 86 5.11 -0.32 1.24
C VAL A 86 4.16 -0.07 0.08
N ALA A 87 3.62 -1.12 -0.54
CA ALA A 87 2.68 -0.98 -1.66
C ALA A 87 1.40 -0.22 -1.23
N ALA A 88 0.91 -0.45 -0.01
CA ALA A 88 -0.22 0.30 0.54
C ALA A 88 0.10 1.79 0.75
N VAL A 89 1.30 2.10 1.25
CA VAL A 89 1.77 3.48 1.41
C VAL A 89 2.02 4.15 0.06
N GLU A 90 2.59 3.46 -0.92
CA GLU A 90 2.76 3.98 -2.28
C GLU A 90 1.42 4.29 -2.92
N TYR A 91 0.44 3.39 -2.75
CA TYR A 91 -0.92 3.63 -3.21
C TYR A 91 -1.53 4.85 -2.51
N TYR A 92 -1.41 4.94 -1.19
CA TYR A 92 -1.87 6.09 -0.42
C TYR A 92 -1.19 7.38 -0.89
N CYS A 93 0.12 7.45 -0.96
CA CYS A 93 0.83 8.64 -1.42
C CYS A 93 0.45 9.06 -2.85
N LYS A 94 0.17 8.09 -3.72
CA LYS A 94 -0.26 8.35 -5.10
C LYS A 94 -1.71 8.84 -5.20
N HIS A 95 -2.61 8.44 -4.31
CA HIS A 95 -4.06 8.68 -4.45
C HIS A 95 -4.65 9.57 -3.35
N ALA A 96 -4.04 9.65 -2.18
CA ALA A 96 -4.58 10.35 -1.02
C ALA A 96 -4.58 11.87 -1.18
N LYS A 97 -3.72 12.43 -2.04
CA LYS A 97 -3.68 13.86 -2.37
C LYS A 97 -3.12 14.08 -3.79
N PRO A 98 -3.93 14.06 -4.86
CA PRO A 98 -3.49 14.65 -6.12
C PRO A 98 -3.09 16.11 -5.87
N VAL A 99 -2.04 16.57 -6.55
CA VAL A 99 -1.36 17.87 -6.33
C VAL A 99 -2.30 19.10 -6.40
N GLY A 100 -3.54 18.93 -6.89
CA GLY A 100 -4.60 19.95 -6.98
C GLY A 100 -5.52 20.15 -5.77
N GLY A 101 -5.34 19.39 -4.67
CA GLY A 101 -6.13 19.57 -3.44
C GLY A 101 -7.46 18.81 -3.38
N VAL A 102 -8.31 19.15 -2.39
CA VAL A 102 -9.62 18.54 -2.11
C VAL A 102 -10.72 19.44 -2.72
N LYS A 103 -10.74 19.56 -4.05
CA LYS A 103 -11.83 20.30 -4.70
C LYS A 103 -13.13 19.50 -4.62
N SER A 104 -14.21 20.19 -4.33
CA SER A 104 -15.56 19.63 -4.39
C SER A 104 -15.88 19.23 -5.83
N LEU A 105 -16.76 18.25 -6.00
CA LEU A 105 -17.25 17.85 -7.31
C LEU A 105 -17.85 19.04 -8.08
N GLN A 106 -18.54 19.94 -7.37
CA GLN A 106 -19.16 21.13 -7.96
C GLN A 106 -18.09 22.06 -8.57
N GLU A 107 -17.03 22.39 -7.83
CA GLU A 107 -15.93 23.22 -8.33
C GLU A 107 -15.28 22.61 -9.58
N VAL A 108 -15.02 21.31 -9.57
CA VAL A 108 -14.40 20.62 -10.70
C VAL A 108 -15.32 20.60 -11.92
N CYS A 109 -16.63 20.44 -11.73
CA CYS A 109 -17.62 20.53 -12.81
C CYS A 109 -17.60 21.91 -13.47
N ASP A 110 -17.58 22.98 -12.67
CA ASP A 110 -17.60 24.35 -13.15
C ASP A 110 -16.29 24.71 -13.88
N GLU A 111 -15.13 24.30 -13.34
CA GLU A 111 -13.83 24.46 -14.00
C GLU A 111 -13.74 23.70 -15.33
N CYS A 112 -14.24 22.45 -15.37
CA CYS A 112 -14.26 21.65 -16.57
C CYS A 112 -15.11 22.31 -17.67
N LEU A 113 -16.30 22.78 -17.32
CA LEU A 113 -17.18 23.50 -18.25
C LEU A 113 -16.53 24.79 -18.76
N ALA A 114 -15.95 25.60 -17.88
CA ALA A 114 -15.28 26.84 -18.25
C ALA A 114 -14.08 26.59 -19.19
N LYS A 115 -13.33 25.51 -18.98
CA LYS A 115 -12.22 25.14 -19.88
C LYS A 115 -12.73 24.70 -21.25
N LYS A 116 -13.82 23.93 -21.32
CA LYS A 116 -14.42 23.49 -22.60
C LYS A 116 -15.05 24.65 -23.37
N GLU A 117 -15.62 25.62 -22.67
CA GLU A 117 -16.15 26.85 -23.25
C GLU A 117 -15.05 27.71 -23.86
N ARG A 118 -13.95 27.94 -23.12
CA ARG A 118 -12.76 28.63 -23.66
C ARG A 118 -12.13 27.92 -24.86
N ALA A 119 -12.28 26.60 -24.95
CA ALA A 119 -11.82 25.80 -26.09
C ALA A 119 -12.77 25.86 -27.32
N GLY A 120 -13.81 26.70 -27.29
CA GLY A 120 -14.71 26.91 -28.43
C GLY A 120 -15.59 25.71 -28.78
N LYS A 121 -15.94 24.86 -27.80
CA LYS A 121 -16.81 23.72 -28.05
C LYS A 121 -18.24 24.18 -28.38
N LYS A 122 -18.93 23.38 -29.22
CA LYS A 122 -20.28 23.69 -29.70
C LYS A 122 -21.24 23.96 -28.51
N PRO A 123 -22.04 25.04 -28.54
CA PRO A 123 -22.94 25.39 -27.43
C PRO A 123 -23.92 24.26 -27.04
N LYS A 124 -24.41 23.51 -28.04
CA LYS A 124 -25.28 22.35 -27.81
C LYS A 124 -24.60 21.28 -26.95
N TYR A 125 -23.34 20.95 -27.24
CA TYR A 125 -22.56 19.99 -26.47
C TYR A 125 -22.33 20.48 -25.02
N LEU A 126 -21.97 21.76 -24.85
CA LEU A 126 -21.79 22.35 -23.52
C LEU A 126 -23.09 22.34 -22.69
N LYS A 127 -24.25 22.57 -23.33
CA LYS A 127 -25.56 22.49 -22.68
C LYS A 127 -25.88 21.07 -22.20
N GLU A 128 -25.63 20.07 -23.04
CA GLU A 128 -25.81 18.66 -22.68
C GLU A 128 -24.87 18.24 -21.53
N LEU A 129 -23.60 18.64 -21.61
CA LEU A 129 -22.59 18.37 -20.59
C LEU A 129 -22.97 18.99 -19.24
N ARG A 130 -23.38 20.27 -19.25
CA ARG A 130 -23.84 21.00 -18.06
C ARG A 130 -25.05 20.34 -17.41
N SER A 131 -26.01 19.87 -18.20
CA SER A 131 -27.21 19.18 -17.70
C SER A 131 -26.84 17.89 -16.95
N LYS A 132 -25.95 17.08 -17.55
CA LYS A 132 -25.51 15.82 -16.95
C LYS A 132 -24.68 16.04 -15.68
N PHE A 133 -23.75 16.99 -15.68
CA PHE A 133 -22.98 17.35 -14.49
C PHE A 133 -23.88 17.86 -13.37
N ARG A 134 -24.87 18.69 -13.69
CA ARG A 134 -25.87 19.13 -12.70
C ARG A 134 -26.64 17.96 -12.10
N GLN A 135 -27.06 16.98 -12.91
CA GLN A 135 -27.76 15.79 -12.41
C GLN A 135 -26.86 14.95 -11.48
N PHE A 136 -25.57 14.87 -11.77
CA PHE A 136 -24.59 14.17 -10.92
C PHE A 136 -24.31 14.93 -9.62
N CYS A 137 -24.12 16.26 -9.69
CA CYS A 137 -23.92 17.12 -8.52
C CYS A 137 -25.10 17.09 -7.53
N ARG A 138 -26.33 16.83 -7.97
CA ARG A 138 -27.49 16.70 -7.06
C ARG A 138 -27.24 15.72 -5.90
N ARG A 139 -26.40 14.70 -6.10
CA ARG A 139 -26.10 13.70 -5.08
C ARG A 139 -24.75 13.90 -4.38
N PHE A 140 -23.79 14.54 -5.04
CA PHE A 140 -22.38 14.52 -4.67
C PHE A 140 -21.69 15.90 -4.68
N ALA A 141 -22.41 17.02 -4.85
CA ALA A 141 -21.85 18.36 -5.05
C ALA A 141 -20.71 18.74 -4.08
N GLU A 142 -20.96 18.62 -2.77
CA GLU A 142 -20.03 19.00 -1.71
C GLU A 142 -18.92 17.97 -1.46
N ARG A 143 -19.03 16.77 -2.06
CA ARG A 143 -18.03 15.73 -1.83
C ARG A 143 -16.77 16.01 -2.64
N PRO A 144 -15.60 15.74 -2.06
CA PRO A 144 -14.36 15.76 -2.82
C PRO A 144 -14.42 14.76 -3.97
N ILE A 145 -14.03 15.17 -5.18
CA ILE A 145 -14.07 14.29 -6.35
C ILE A 145 -13.21 13.02 -6.19
N ASN A 146 -12.10 13.14 -5.45
CA ASN A 146 -11.19 12.03 -5.14
C ASN A 146 -11.75 11.04 -4.09
N SER A 147 -12.84 11.39 -3.40
CA SER A 147 -13.48 10.53 -2.41
C SER A 147 -14.57 9.63 -3.01
N LEU A 148 -14.91 9.82 -4.29
CA LEU A 148 -15.96 9.05 -4.97
C LEU A 148 -15.38 7.73 -5.46
N SER A 149 -15.98 6.62 -5.03
CA SER A 149 -15.62 5.28 -5.47
C SER A 149 -16.36 4.88 -6.74
N VAL A 150 -15.80 3.92 -7.48
CA VAL A 150 -16.45 3.31 -8.66
C VAL A 150 -17.81 2.71 -8.29
N ALA A 151 -17.91 2.06 -7.13
CA ALA A 151 -19.15 1.45 -6.66
C ALA A 151 -20.27 2.48 -6.43
N GLU A 152 -19.94 3.65 -5.85
CA GLU A 152 -20.93 4.71 -5.63
C GLU A 152 -21.43 5.34 -6.93
N VAL A 153 -20.55 5.48 -7.92
CA VAL A 153 -20.95 5.98 -9.25
C VAL A 153 -21.83 4.96 -9.97
N ASP A 154 -21.48 3.67 -9.88
CA ASP A 154 -22.26 2.58 -10.47
C ASP A 154 -23.64 2.45 -9.82
N GLU A 155 -23.72 2.52 -8.50
CA GLU A 155 -24.97 2.53 -7.75
C GLU A 155 -25.86 3.71 -8.18
N TRP A 156 -25.28 4.91 -8.31
CA TRP A 156 -26.02 6.07 -8.78
C TRP A 156 -26.54 5.92 -10.23
N LEU A 157 -25.76 5.32 -11.12
CA LEU A 157 -26.19 5.07 -12.50
C LEU A 157 -27.37 4.11 -12.58
N HIS A 158 -27.42 3.12 -11.69
CA HIS A 158 -28.49 2.11 -11.64
C HIS A 158 -29.68 2.52 -10.76
N SER A 159 -29.50 3.42 -9.79
CA SER A 159 -30.58 3.93 -8.93
C SER A 159 -31.53 4.88 -9.67
N ASN A 160 -31.02 5.56 -10.69
CA ASN A 160 -31.84 6.34 -11.60
C ASN A 160 -32.31 5.39 -12.70
N ASN A 161 -33.62 5.28 -12.97
CA ASN A 161 -34.22 4.43 -14.01
C ASN A 161 -33.80 4.86 -15.45
N PHE A 162 -32.51 4.88 -15.73
CA PHE A 162 -31.91 5.30 -16.98
C PHE A 162 -31.88 4.12 -17.96
N SER A 163 -32.13 4.43 -19.23
CA SER A 163 -31.89 3.45 -20.30
C SER A 163 -30.40 3.11 -20.40
N ARG A 164 -30.06 1.93 -20.94
CA ARG A 164 -28.65 1.53 -21.18
C ARG A 164 -27.88 2.56 -22.02
N LEU A 165 -28.56 3.18 -22.99
CA LEU A 165 -27.99 4.25 -23.81
C LEU A 165 -27.67 5.48 -22.96
N THR A 166 -28.58 5.87 -22.07
CA THR A 166 -28.40 6.99 -21.15
C THR A 166 -27.23 6.74 -20.20
N ILE A 167 -27.12 5.53 -19.63
CA ILE A 167 -26.01 5.12 -18.78
C ILE A 167 -24.67 5.27 -19.52
N GLY A 168 -24.56 4.72 -20.74
CA GLY A 168 -23.34 4.86 -21.55
C GLY A 168 -23.00 6.32 -21.86
N ASN A 169 -24.02 7.16 -22.07
CA ASN A 169 -23.84 8.60 -22.25
C ASN A 169 -23.42 9.35 -20.99
N TYR A 170 -23.76 8.88 -19.79
CA TYR A 170 -23.24 9.42 -18.54
C TYR A 170 -21.80 8.97 -18.31
N ILE A 171 -21.51 7.68 -18.47
CA ILE A 171 -20.15 7.13 -18.31
C ILE A 171 -19.15 7.90 -19.18
N ARG A 172 -19.49 8.19 -20.44
CA ARG A 172 -18.62 8.96 -21.34
C ARG A 172 -18.30 10.35 -20.80
N GLU A 173 -19.29 11.10 -20.34
CA GLU A 173 -19.10 12.49 -19.89
C GLU A 173 -18.48 12.55 -18.49
N LEU A 174 -18.84 11.63 -17.60
CA LEU A 174 -18.17 11.49 -16.30
C LEU A 174 -16.71 11.10 -16.50
N GLY A 175 -16.40 10.25 -17.49
CA GLY A 175 -15.02 9.96 -17.88
C GLY A 175 -14.25 11.22 -18.27
N VAL A 176 -14.87 12.17 -18.96
CA VAL A 176 -14.25 13.48 -19.27
C VAL A 176 -14.00 14.29 -18.01
N LEU A 177 -14.93 14.28 -17.05
CA LEU A 177 -14.81 14.99 -15.77
C LEU A 177 -13.68 14.41 -14.90
N PHE A 178 -13.68 13.09 -14.68
CA PHE A 178 -12.65 12.41 -13.89
C PHE A 178 -11.29 12.41 -14.56
N SER A 179 -11.20 12.50 -15.89
CA SER A 179 -9.92 12.71 -16.58
C SER A 179 -9.41 14.15 -16.50
N PHE A 180 -10.29 15.11 -16.16
CA PHE A 180 -9.93 16.51 -15.97
C PHE A 180 -9.42 16.80 -14.54
N ALA A 181 -10.00 16.10 -13.57
CA ALA A 181 -9.67 16.17 -12.14
C ALA A 181 -8.28 15.59 -11.82
#